data_AF-A0A654D7I0-F1
#
_entry.id   AF-A0A654D7I0-F1
#
_cell.length_a   1.000
_cell.length_b   1.000
_cell.length_c   1.000
_cell.angle_alpha   90.00
_cell.angle_beta   90.00
_cell.angle_gamma   90.00
#
_symmetry.space_group_name_H-M   'P 1'
#
loop_
_entity.id
_entity.type
_entity.pdbx_description
1 polymer ?
#
loop_
_entity_poly.entity_id
_entity_poly.type
_entity_poly.pdbx_seq_one_letter_code
_entity_poly.pdbx_strand_id
1 'polypeptide(L)'
;MVVIIGVWRPAPIMSAFFGYSDIPATRSFELRDFLISQDLDKDILDADTRIEMTVGDYPSRPSLMRWVAGVAPLPPVALLGHGALGSAIYDSLGRSGMEDVLVWDEDRIHPHNLTRHSARTKDVYANKAD
;
A
#
# COMPACT_ATOMS: atom_id res chain seq x y z
N MET A 1 7.03 23.41 -3.20
CA MET A 1 5.72 23.42 -2.49
C MET A 1 4.81 22.37 -3.14
N VAL A 2 3.95 21.69 -2.38
CA VAL A 2 2.93 20.79 -2.95
C VAL A 2 1.56 21.42 -2.78
N VAL A 3 0.78 21.48 -3.85
CA VAL A 3 -0.61 21.98 -3.86
C VAL A 3 -1.53 20.84 -4.22
N ILE A 4 -2.60 20.65 -3.44
CA ILE A 4 -3.64 19.66 -3.70
C ILE A 4 -4.93 20.40 -4.04
N ILE A 5 -5.50 20.10 -5.21
CA ILE A 5 -6.74 20.69 -5.71
C ILE A 5 -7.79 19.60 -5.83
N GLY A 6 -8.95 19.81 -5.19
CA GLY A 6 -10.12 18.98 -5.38
C GLY A 6 -10.98 19.51 -6.53
N VAL A 7 -11.31 18.64 -7.49
CA VAL A 7 -12.14 18.98 -8.64
C VAL A 7 -13.37 18.07 -8.68
N TRP A 8 -14.54 18.69 -8.80
CA TRP A 8 -15.79 17.98 -9.06
C TRP A 8 -15.92 17.68 -10.55
N ARG A 9 -16.13 16.40 -10.88
CA ARG A 9 -16.27 15.88 -12.25
C ARG A 9 -17.62 15.18 -12.38
N PRO A 10 -18.17 15.00 -13.60
CA PRO A 10 -19.24 14.05 -13.82
C PRO A 10 -18.88 12.67 -13.28
N ALA A 11 -19.86 11.92 -12.78
CA ALA A 11 -19.63 10.60 -12.22
C ALA A 11 -18.91 9.70 -13.26
N PRO A 12 -17.82 9.01 -12.86
CA PRO A 12 -17.08 8.16 -13.79
C PRO A 12 -17.96 7.01 -14.28
N ILE A 13 -17.81 6.68 -15.57
CA ILE A 13 -18.56 5.60 -16.23
C ILE A 13 -18.27 4.25 -15.56
N MET A 14 -17.01 4.03 -15.15
CA MET A 14 -16.59 2.86 -14.41
C MET A 14 -16.65 3.13 -12.91
N SER A 15 -17.42 2.32 -12.20
CA SER A 15 -17.55 2.36 -10.74
C SER A 15 -16.50 1.52 -10.02
N ALA A 16 -15.96 0.51 -10.70
CA ALA A 16 -15.11 -0.51 -10.10
C ALA A 16 -13.61 -0.23 -10.30
N PHE A 17 -13.15 0.99 -10.02
CA PHE A 17 -11.71 1.28 -9.93
C PHE A 17 -11.25 1.13 -8.49
N PHE A 18 -10.08 0.54 -8.31
CA PHE A 18 -9.48 0.40 -6.99
C PHE A 18 -9.24 1.76 -6.33
N GLY A 19 -9.67 1.90 -5.08
CA GLY A 19 -9.54 3.15 -4.33
C GLY A 19 -10.63 4.18 -4.57
N TYR A 20 -11.60 3.93 -5.46
CA TYR A 20 -12.77 4.78 -5.58
C TYR A 20 -13.70 4.63 -4.38
N SER A 21 -14.35 5.74 -4.01
CA SER A 21 -15.41 5.72 -3.00
C SER A 21 -16.62 4.91 -3.50
N ASP A 22 -17.21 4.12 -2.61
CA ASP A 22 -18.50 3.45 -2.84
C ASP A 22 -19.67 4.43 -2.85
N ILE A 23 -19.51 5.58 -2.18
CA ILE A 23 -20.49 6.67 -2.16
C ILE A 23 -20.44 7.41 -3.50
N PRO A 24 -21.54 7.44 -4.29
CA PRO A 24 -21.55 8.05 -5.62
C PRO A 24 -21.21 9.54 -5.62
N ALA A 25 -21.69 10.29 -4.62
CA ALA A 25 -21.39 11.71 -4.48
C ALA A 25 -19.88 11.94 -4.35
N THR A 26 -19.21 11.21 -3.47
CA THR A 26 -17.76 11.35 -3.25
C THR A 26 -16.93 10.86 -4.44
N ARG A 27 -17.44 9.91 -5.25
CA ARG A 27 -16.74 9.40 -6.44
C ARG A 27 -16.55 10.45 -7.53
N SER A 28 -17.42 11.46 -7.56
CA SER A 28 -17.30 12.62 -8.46
C SER A 28 -16.22 13.61 -8.04
N PHE A 29 -15.59 13.43 -6.86
CA PHE A 29 -14.56 14.30 -6.34
C PHE A 29 -13.17 13.70 -6.57
N GLU A 30 -12.39 14.32 -7.45
CA GLU A 30 -11.02 13.92 -7.79
C GLU A 30 -10.03 14.84 -7.08
N LEU A 31 -9.05 14.26 -6.39
CA LEU A 31 -7.91 15.00 -5.85
C LEU A 31 -6.77 14.98 -6.87
N ARG A 32 -6.20 16.16 -7.15
CA ARG A 32 -5.05 16.35 -8.03
C ARG A 32 -3.95 17.05 -7.27
N ASP A 33 -2.76 16.50 -7.37
CA ASP A 33 -1.56 17.01 -6.74
C ASP A 33 -0.63 17.66 -7.77
N PHE A 34 -0.03 18.77 -7.36
CA PHE A 34 0.89 19.56 -8.15
C PHE A 34 2.12 19.89 -7.34
N LEU A 35 3.30 19.60 -7.90
CA LEU A 35 4.57 20.06 -7.39
C LEU A 35 4.88 21.43 -8.02
N ILE A 36 4.98 22.45 -7.17
CA ILE A 36 5.37 23.80 -7.57
C ILE A 36 6.83 24.03 -7.15
N SER A 37 7.68 24.28 -8.14
CA SER A 37 9.12 24.51 -7.99
C SER A 37 9.47 25.93 -8.43
N GLN A 38 10.06 26.70 -7.53
CA GLN A 38 10.50 28.09 -7.73
C GLN A 38 11.71 28.42 -6.86
N ASP A 39 12.39 29.51 -7.18
CA ASP A 39 13.38 30.12 -6.30
C ASP A 39 12.71 30.74 -5.06
N LEU A 40 13.39 30.70 -3.91
CA LEU A 40 12.86 31.11 -2.60
C LEU A 40 12.39 32.58 -2.56
N ASP A 41 12.97 33.43 -3.41
CA ASP A 41 12.78 34.88 -3.36
C ASP A 41 11.79 35.43 -4.40
N LYS A 42 11.12 34.54 -5.16
CA LYS A 42 10.17 34.92 -6.22
C LYS A 42 8.72 34.67 -5.82
N ASP A 43 7.81 35.44 -6.40
CA ASP A 43 6.37 35.20 -6.24
C ASP A 43 5.93 33.90 -6.95
N ILE A 44 4.88 33.26 -6.44
CA ILE A 44 4.38 31.95 -6.91
C ILE A 44 3.96 31.94 -8.38
N LEU A 45 3.75 33.11 -9.00
CA LEU A 45 3.33 33.25 -10.40
C LEU A 45 4.39 33.95 -11.28
N ASP A 46 5.65 33.96 -10.85
CA ASP A 46 6.74 34.45 -11.70
C ASP A 46 6.91 33.57 -12.95
N ALA A 47 7.47 34.14 -14.02
CA ALA A 47 7.62 33.49 -15.33
C ALA A 47 8.41 32.18 -15.27
N ASP A 48 9.27 32.02 -14.25
CA ASP A 48 10.10 30.85 -14.04
C ASP A 48 9.45 29.74 -13.18
N THR A 49 8.24 29.98 -12.64
CA THR A 49 7.55 28.97 -11.82
C THR A 49 7.24 27.73 -12.65
N ARG A 50 7.73 26.59 -12.20
CA ARG A 50 7.41 25.28 -12.79
C ARG A 50 6.32 24.60 -11.99
N ILE A 51 5.25 24.21 -12.67
CA ILE A 51 4.14 23.43 -12.12
C ILE A 51 4.15 22.07 -12.79
N GLU A 52 4.39 21.02 -12.01
CA GLU A 52 4.38 19.64 -12.47
C GLU A 52 3.18 18.93 -11.83
N MET A 53 2.38 18.26 -12.65
CA MET A 53 1.36 17.35 -12.13
C MET A 53 2.07 16.12 -11.61
N THR A 54 1.84 15.79 -10.34
CA THR A 54 2.30 14.53 -9.79
C THR A 54 1.23 13.47 -10.05
N VAL A 55 1.67 12.28 -10.43
CA VAL A 55 0.80 11.12 -10.49
C VAL A 55 1.09 10.33 -9.22
N GLY A 56 0.15 10.37 -8.29
CA GLY A 56 0.23 9.54 -7.08
C GLY A 56 0.26 8.07 -7.47
N ASP A 57 1.41 7.41 -7.29
CA ASP A 57 1.48 5.96 -7.36
C ASP A 57 0.88 5.39 -6.08
N TYR A 58 -0.10 4.50 -6.23
CA TYR A 58 -0.69 3.86 -5.08
C TYR A 58 0.28 2.77 -4.60
N PRO A 59 0.77 2.80 -3.35
CA PRO A 59 1.79 1.86 -2.91
C PRO A 59 1.31 0.42 -3.09
N SER A 60 2.22 -0.42 -3.55
CA SER A 60 1.93 -1.82 -3.82
C SER A 60 1.47 -2.51 -2.52
N ARG A 61 0.18 -2.86 -2.44
CA ARG A 61 -0.39 -3.63 -1.34
C ARG A 61 -1.03 -4.92 -1.85
N PRO A 62 -1.11 -5.98 -1.02
CA PRO A 62 -1.65 -7.27 -1.47
C PRO A 62 -3.06 -7.16 -2.09
N SER A 63 -3.97 -6.35 -1.54
CA SER A 63 -5.31 -6.18 -2.13
C SER A 63 -5.31 -5.51 -3.49
N LEU A 64 -4.41 -4.55 -3.74
CA LEU A 64 -4.27 -3.91 -5.04
C LEU A 64 -3.78 -4.92 -6.07
N MET A 65 -2.74 -5.69 -5.74
CA MET A 65 -2.20 -6.73 -6.63
C MET A 65 -3.26 -7.77 -6.96
N ARG A 66 -4.03 -8.21 -5.95
CA ARG A 66 -5.17 -9.14 -6.11
C ARG A 66 -6.23 -8.59 -7.07
N TRP A 67 -6.61 -7.32 -6.87
CA TRP A 67 -7.63 -6.65 -7.67
C TRP A 67 -7.19 -6.51 -9.13
N VAL A 68 -5.94 -6.09 -9.38
CA VAL A 68 -5.38 -6.01 -10.74
C VAL A 68 -5.34 -7.38 -11.42
N ALA A 69 -5.04 -8.44 -10.66
CA ALA A 69 -5.04 -9.81 -11.16
C ALA A 69 -6.45 -10.40 -11.38
N GLY A 70 -7.52 -9.70 -11.00
CA GLY A 70 -8.90 -10.17 -11.13
C GLY A 70 -9.24 -11.34 -10.19
N VAL A 71 -8.52 -11.50 -9.09
CA VAL A 71 -8.72 -12.59 -8.13
C VAL A 71 -9.71 -12.17 -7.05
N ALA A 72 -10.65 -13.06 -6.71
CA ALA A 72 -11.61 -12.81 -5.65
C ALA A 72 -10.92 -12.68 -4.27
N PRO A 73 -11.46 -11.90 -3.32
CA PRO A 73 -10.96 -11.86 -1.95
C PRO A 73 -10.94 -13.27 -1.33
N LEU A 74 -9.85 -13.59 -0.65
CA LEU A 74 -9.74 -14.81 0.15
C LEU A 74 -10.35 -14.57 1.54
N PRO A 75 -10.99 -15.58 2.15
CA PRO A 75 -11.49 -15.47 3.52
C PRO A 75 -10.32 -15.31 4.51
N PRO A 76 -10.48 -14.58 5.63
CA PRO A 76 -9.44 -14.41 6.65
C PRO A 76 -8.83 -15.73 7.09
N VAL A 77 -7.50 -15.75 7.31
CA VAL A 77 -6.75 -16.94 7.70
C VAL A 77 -6.01 -16.68 9.00
N ALA A 78 -6.04 -17.66 9.91
CA ALA A 78 -5.17 -17.69 11.07
C ALA A 78 -4.02 -18.68 10.83
N LEU A 79 -2.79 -18.21 11.00
CA LEU A 79 -1.57 -19.01 10.93
C LEU A 79 -1.05 -19.24 12.36
N LEU A 80 -1.12 -20.50 12.81
CA LEU A 80 -0.61 -20.92 14.11
C LEU A 80 0.81 -21.48 13.92
N GLY A 81 1.80 -20.73 14.40
CA GLY A 81 3.21 -20.98 14.20
C GLY A 81 3.75 -20.23 12.99
N HIS A 82 4.66 -19.30 13.25
CA HIS A 82 5.42 -18.54 12.27
C HIS A 82 6.88 -19.01 12.29
N GLY A 83 7.08 -20.32 12.11
CA GLY A 83 8.39 -20.93 11.93
C GLY A 83 8.87 -20.86 10.47
N ALA A 84 9.72 -21.81 10.06
CA ALA A 84 10.19 -21.89 8.67
C ALA A 84 9.03 -22.10 7.67
N LEU A 85 8.12 -23.03 7.98
CA LEU A 85 6.94 -23.27 7.15
C LEU A 85 5.93 -22.12 7.24
N GLY A 86 5.68 -21.63 8.46
CA GLY A 86 4.72 -20.54 8.70
C GLY A 86 5.09 -19.26 7.94
N SER A 87 6.35 -18.82 8.04
CA SER A 87 6.84 -17.65 7.30
C SER A 87 6.77 -17.84 5.78
N ALA A 88 7.10 -19.02 5.26
CA ALA A 88 6.96 -19.31 3.82
C ALA A 88 5.50 -19.30 3.34
N ILE A 89 4.57 -19.83 4.15
CA ILE A 89 3.13 -19.75 3.88
C ILE A 89 2.66 -18.30 3.92
N TYR A 90 3.06 -17.54 4.94
CA TYR A 90 2.72 -16.12 5.08
C TYR A 90 3.18 -15.30 3.88
N ASP A 91 4.41 -15.50 3.41
CA ASP A 91 4.92 -14.85 2.20
C ASP A 91 4.10 -15.22 0.96
N SER A 92 3.69 -16.48 0.85
CA SER A 92 2.85 -16.95 -0.25
C SER A 92 1.45 -16.35 -0.21
N LEU A 93 0.86 -16.19 0.98
CA LEU A 93 -0.41 -15.51 1.19
C LEU A 93 -0.31 -14.02 0.85
N GLY A 94 0.75 -13.32 1.30
CA GLY A 94 0.98 -11.93 0.92
C GLY A 94 1.08 -11.76 -0.60
N ARG A 95 1.78 -12.67 -1.28
CA ARG A 95 1.91 -12.69 -2.75
C ARG A 95 0.61 -13.06 -3.48
N SER A 96 -0.27 -13.85 -2.87
CA SER A 96 -1.61 -14.13 -3.43
C SER A 96 -2.57 -12.96 -3.26
N GLY A 97 -2.12 -11.89 -2.59
CA GLY A 97 -2.91 -10.69 -2.38
C GLY A 97 -3.76 -10.74 -1.12
N MET A 98 -3.39 -11.57 -0.15
CA MET A 98 -4.04 -11.66 1.15
C MET A 98 -3.59 -10.52 2.07
N GLU A 99 -4.54 -9.88 2.75
CA GLU A 99 -4.25 -8.80 3.72
C GLU A 99 -4.65 -9.17 5.15
N ASP A 100 -5.63 -10.07 5.32
CA ASP A 100 -6.18 -10.41 6.61
C ASP A 100 -5.65 -11.77 7.09
N VAL A 101 -4.39 -11.76 7.56
CA VAL A 101 -3.71 -12.93 8.10
C VAL A 101 -3.38 -12.68 9.58
N LEU A 102 -4.05 -13.39 10.47
CA LEU A 102 -3.70 -13.41 11.89
C LEU A 102 -2.53 -14.38 12.07
N VAL A 103 -1.39 -13.91 12.58
CA VAL A 103 -0.25 -14.75 12.91
C VAL A 103 -0.16 -14.91 14.42
N TRP A 104 0.03 -16.15 14.88
CA TRP A 104 0.28 -16.44 16.29
C TRP A 104 1.54 -17.30 16.42
N ASP A 105 2.51 -16.83 17.16
CA ASP A 105 3.71 -17.57 17.55
C ASP A 105 4.18 -17.01 18.91
N GLU A 106 4.56 -17.90 19.83
CA GLU A 106 5.04 -17.50 21.16
C GLU A 106 6.55 -17.29 21.23
N ASP A 107 7.27 -17.75 20.20
CA ASP A 107 8.73 -17.75 20.16
C ASP A 107 9.29 -16.49 19.47
N ARG A 108 10.58 -16.26 19.65
CA ARG A 108 11.31 -15.13 19.09
C ARG A 108 12.23 -15.55 17.97
N ILE A 109 12.59 -14.59 17.11
CA ILE A 109 13.59 -14.83 16.08
C ILE A 109 14.97 -14.99 16.73
N HIS A 110 15.61 -16.13 16.52
CA HIS A 110 17.01 -16.36 16.91
C HIS A 110 17.92 -16.35 15.67
N PRO A 111 19.25 -16.14 15.84
CA PRO A 111 20.18 -16.07 14.70
C PRO A 111 20.12 -17.29 13.76
N HIS A 112 19.90 -18.49 14.31
CA HIS A 112 19.78 -19.71 13.52
C HIS A 112 18.47 -19.80 12.72
N ASN A 113 17.47 -18.95 12.98
CA ASN A 113 16.24 -18.90 12.19
C ASN A 113 16.47 -18.19 10.84
N LEU A 114 17.46 -17.30 10.72
CA LEU A 114 17.70 -16.51 9.50
C LEU A 114 18.02 -17.37 8.26
N THR A 115 18.42 -18.62 8.45
CA THR A 115 18.68 -19.56 7.35
C THR A 115 17.42 -20.25 6.82
N ARG A 116 16.31 -20.19 7.57
CA ARG A 116 15.10 -20.98 7.32
C ARG A 116 13.79 -20.20 7.45
N HIS A 117 13.86 -18.94 7.88
CA HIS A 117 12.72 -18.07 8.14
C HIS A 117 12.85 -16.81 7.30
N SER A 118 11.74 -16.22 6.86
CA SER A 118 11.73 -14.97 6.07
C SER A 118 12.14 -13.70 6.84
N ALA A 119 12.86 -13.85 7.96
CA ALA A 119 13.31 -12.75 8.81
C ALA A 119 14.66 -12.19 8.36
N ARG A 120 14.94 -10.95 8.75
CA ARG A 120 16.20 -10.24 8.47
C ARG A 120 17.02 -10.12 9.75
N THR A 121 18.30 -9.82 9.60
CA THR A 121 19.22 -9.66 10.74
C THR A 121 18.74 -8.64 11.79
N LYS A 122 18.02 -7.60 11.36
CA LYS A 122 17.46 -6.58 12.26
C LYS A 122 16.30 -7.10 13.13
N ASP A 123 15.69 -8.22 12.75
CA ASP A 123 14.50 -8.80 13.40
C ASP A 123 14.89 -9.81 14.48
N VAL A 124 16.19 -10.08 14.69
CA VAL A 124 16.65 -10.99 15.75
C VAL A 124 16.19 -10.48 17.11
N TYR A 125 15.62 -11.38 17.91
CA TYR A 125 14.93 -11.17 19.19
C TYR A 125 13.55 -10.50 19.12
N ALA A 126 13.06 -10.13 17.94
CA ALA A 126 11.65 -9.77 17.75
C ALA A 126 10.75 -11.00 17.95
N ASN A 127 9.47 -10.76 18.23
CA ASN A 127 8.48 -11.83 18.22
C ASN A 127 8.34 -12.35 16.79
N LYS A 128 8.22 -13.67 16.61
CA LYS A 128 8.02 -14.26 15.27
C LYS A 128 6.68 -13.88 14.64
N ALA A 129 5.70 -13.47 15.43
CA ALA A 129 4.39 -13.05 14.95
C ALA A 129 4.36 -11.60 14.42
N ASP A 130 5.43 -10.82 14.66
CA ASP A 130 5.57 -9.41 14.24
C ASP A 130 6.37 -9.29 12.93
#